data_AF-A0A7R9KM57-F1
#
_entry.id   AF-A0A7R9KM57-F1
#
_cell.length_a   1.000
_cell.length_b   1.000
_cell.length_c   1.000
_cell.angle_alpha   90.00
_cell.angle_beta   90.00
_cell.angle_gamma   90.00
#
_symmetry.space_group_name_H-M   'P 1'
#
loop_
_entity.id
_entity.type
_entity.pdbx_description
1 polymer ?
#
loop_
_entity_poly.entity_id
_entity_poly.type
_entity_poly.pdbx_seq_one_letter_code
_entity_poly.pdbx_strand_id
1 'polypeptide(L)'
;MHLMINDSKDFIYGELLACLYAAGDQASMMEESPEEERKREEMLRMYHACKEALRIIGDVSMATSYAPAPPPVKDDWSLRNLAPSPTPPPAAVGGGGGGGGGSRQVAPPMSNPSRPAPPPAANPSRGAPPPPG
;
A
#
# COMPACT_ATOMS: atom_id res chain seq x y z
N MET A 1 55.34 -10.99 31.81
CA MET A 1 54.05 -11.12 31.10
C MET A 1 53.09 -12.07 31.83
N HIS A 2 53.55 -13.24 32.28
CA HIS A 2 52.75 -14.24 33.02
C HIS A 2 51.96 -13.67 34.20
N LEU A 3 52.60 -12.87 35.07
CA LEU A 3 51.95 -12.26 36.23
C LEU A 3 50.81 -11.32 35.79
N MET A 4 51.10 -10.29 34.98
CA MET A 4 50.06 -9.35 34.54
C MET A 4 48.87 -10.02 33.83
N ILE A 5 49.11 -11.08 33.05
CA ILE A 5 48.03 -11.81 32.37
C ILE A 5 47.18 -12.60 33.37
N ASN A 6 47.82 -13.32 34.29
CA ASN A 6 47.09 -14.12 35.28
C ASN A 6 46.39 -13.25 36.31
N ASP A 7 47.03 -12.18 36.77
CA ASP A 7 46.44 -11.24 37.72
C ASP A 7 45.22 -10.54 37.11
N SER A 8 45.29 -10.12 35.84
CA SER A 8 44.14 -9.54 35.13
C SER A 8 43.02 -10.57 34.94
N LYS A 9 43.38 -11.81 34.62
CA LYS A 9 42.43 -12.91 34.51
C LYS A 9 41.69 -13.13 35.83
N ASP A 10 42.44 -13.26 36.93
CA ASP A 10 41.89 -13.52 38.26
C ASP A 10 41.01 -12.36 38.73
N PHE A 11 41.39 -11.11 38.42
CA PHE A 11 40.55 -9.94 38.66
C PHE A 11 39.22 -9.99 37.89
N ILE A 12 39.25 -10.28 36.58
CA ILE A 12 38.05 -10.36 35.73
C ILE A 12 37.08 -11.44 36.25
N TYR A 13 37.60 -12.59 36.66
CA TYR A 13 36.77 -13.71 37.11
C TYR A 13 36.35 -13.63 38.59
N GLY A 14 37.14 -13.00 39.45
CA GLY A 14 36.95 -13.03 40.90
C GLY A 14 36.43 -11.73 41.52
N GLU A 15 36.83 -10.57 40.99
CA GLU A 15 36.67 -9.29 41.71
C GLU A 15 35.89 -8.23 40.92
N LEU A 16 35.93 -8.27 39.59
CA LEU A 16 35.32 -7.26 38.72
C LEU A 16 33.85 -6.99 39.06
N LEU A 17 33.04 -8.03 39.23
CA LEU A 17 31.62 -7.88 39.51
C LEU A 17 31.38 -7.15 40.85
N ALA A 18 32.13 -7.51 41.90
CA ALA A 18 32.04 -6.87 43.19
C ALA A 18 32.45 -5.39 43.13
N CYS A 19 33.51 -5.08 42.37
CA CYS A 19 33.93 -3.70 42.12
C CYS A 19 32.86 -2.88 41.39
N LEU A 20 32.18 -3.46 40.40
CA LEU A 20 31.09 -2.79 39.68
C LEU A 20 29.90 -2.48 40.60
N TYR A 21 29.51 -3.43 41.47
CA TYR A 21 28.45 -3.18 42.46
C TYR A 21 28.85 -2.14 43.53
N ALA A 22 30.14 -2.07 43.89
CA ALA A 22 30.65 -1.08 44.84
C ALA A 22 30.74 0.34 44.28
N ALA A 23 30.72 0.51 42.95
CA ALA A 23 30.85 1.82 42.27
C ALA A 23 29.65 2.77 42.52
N GLY A 24 28.61 2.30 43.19
CA GLY A 24 27.59 3.14 43.84
C GLY A 24 26.39 3.47 42.96
N ASP A 25 26.59 3.89 41.71
CA ASP A 25 25.47 4.19 40.79
C ASP A 25 25.26 3.08 39.75
N GLN A 26 24.57 2.03 40.18
CA GLN A 26 24.17 0.94 39.31
C GLN A 26 23.16 1.40 38.25
N ALA A 27 22.32 2.39 38.55
CA ALA A 27 21.26 2.82 37.63
C ALA A 27 21.85 3.50 36.40
N SER A 28 22.81 4.42 36.59
CA SER A 28 23.51 5.04 35.46
C SER A 28 24.38 4.04 34.69
N MET A 29 25.00 3.08 35.38
CA MET A 29 25.78 2.03 34.71
C MET A 29 24.93 1.09 33.85
N MET A 30 23.65 0.93 34.21
CA MET A 30 22.69 0.09 33.50
C MET A 30 21.82 0.88 32.51
N GLU A 31 22.16 2.12 32.21
CA GLU A 31 21.41 2.95 31.27
C GLU A 31 21.53 2.38 29.84
N GLU A 32 20.39 2.24 29.17
CA GLU A 32 20.31 1.79 27.79
C GLU A 32 20.74 2.93 26.85
N SER A 33 21.39 2.59 25.73
CA SER A 33 21.71 3.60 24.72
C SER A 33 20.44 4.06 23.99
N PRO A 34 20.37 5.33 23.55
CA PRO A 34 19.19 5.83 22.86
C PRO A 34 18.92 5.09 21.52
N GLU A 35 19.95 4.53 20.89
CA GLU A 35 19.80 3.73 19.68
C GLU A 35 19.14 2.38 19.94
N GLU A 36 19.46 1.72 21.06
CA GLU A 36 18.85 0.43 21.41
C GLU A 36 17.40 0.63 21.86
N GLU A 37 17.10 1.71 22.60
CA GLU A 37 15.74 2.10 22.93
C GLU A 37 14.90 2.32 21.66
N ARG A 38 15.42 3.10 20.68
CA ARG A 38 14.75 3.32 19.39
C ARG A 38 14.52 2.02 18.62
N LYS A 39 15.52 1.12 18.61
CA LYS A 39 15.43 -0.17 17.91
C LYS A 39 14.36 -1.06 18.54
N ARG A 40 14.24 -1.05 19.87
CA ARG A 40 13.16 -1.73 20.60
C ARG A 40 11.79 -1.16 20.24
N GLU A 41 11.66 0.16 20.20
CA GLU A 41 10.42 0.83 19.81
C GLU A 41 10.01 0.52 18.36
N GLU A 42 10.96 0.53 17.42
CA GLU A 42 10.70 0.22 16.02
C GLU A 42 10.23 -1.23 15.84
N MET A 43 10.87 -2.18 16.54
CA MET A 43 10.46 -3.58 16.53
C MET A 43 9.02 -3.75 17.05
N LEU A 44 8.68 -3.07 18.15
CA LEU A 44 7.33 -3.10 18.70
C LEU A 44 6.31 -2.48 17.74
N ARG A 45 6.64 -1.33 17.12
CA ARG A 45 5.77 -0.68 16.14
C ARG A 45 5.50 -1.59 14.95
N MET A 46 6.54 -2.24 14.42
CA MET A 46 6.42 -3.18 13.31
C MET A 46 5.58 -4.40 13.70
N TYR A 47 5.79 -4.96 14.90
CA TYR A 47 4.98 -6.06 15.42
C TYR A 47 3.49 -5.70 15.44
N HIS A 48 3.14 -4.54 16.01
CA HIS A 48 1.74 -4.09 16.08
C HIS A 48 1.16 -3.87 14.69
N ALA A 49 1.90 -3.21 13.79
CA ALA A 49 1.45 -3.00 12.41
C ALA A 49 1.18 -4.32 11.68
N CYS A 50 2.07 -5.31 11.80
CA CYS A 50 1.89 -6.62 11.19
C CYS A 50 0.70 -7.39 11.80
N LYS A 51 0.53 -7.34 13.12
CA LYS A 51 -0.61 -7.97 13.80
C LYS A 51 -1.94 -7.37 13.32
N GLU A 52 -2.01 -6.05 13.21
CA GLU A 52 -3.18 -5.33 12.70
C GLU A 52 -3.45 -5.66 11.23
N ALA A 53 -2.42 -5.74 10.39
CA ALA A 53 -2.57 -6.14 9.00
C ALA A 53 -3.16 -7.56 8.87
N LEU A 54 -2.68 -8.51 9.67
CA LEU A 54 -3.23 -9.87 9.69
C LEU A 54 -4.70 -9.92 10.15
N ARG A 55 -5.06 -9.09 11.13
CA ARG A 55 -6.45 -8.95 11.57
C ARG A 55 -7.36 -8.44 10.44
N ILE A 56 -6.94 -7.38 9.74
CA ILE A 56 -7.69 -6.83 8.60
C ILE A 56 -7.88 -7.87 7.50
N ILE A 57 -6.84 -8.66 7.19
CA ILE A 57 -6.93 -9.75 6.20
C ILE A 57 -7.96 -10.80 6.65
N GLY A 58 -7.94 -11.18 7.93
CA GLY A 58 -8.94 -12.07 8.52
C GLY A 58 -10.36 -11.53 8.40
N ASP A 59 -10.56 -10.26 8.73
CA ASP A 59 -11.86 -9.59 8.67
C ASP A 59 -12.39 -9.55 7.23
N VAL A 60 -11.57 -9.17 6.24
CA VAL A 60 -11.98 -9.15 4.82
C VAL A 60 -12.34 -10.55 4.32
N SER A 61 -11.56 -11.57 4.72
CA SER A 61 -11.77 -12.96 4.29
C SER A 61 -13.09 -13.54 4.82
N MET A 62 -13.53 -13.11 6.00
CA MET A 62 -14.77 -13.60 6.63
C MET A 62 -15.99 -12.72 6.35
N ALA A 63 -15.83 -11.42 6.18
CA ALA A 63 -16.93 -10.46 6.10
C ALA A 63 -17.39 -10.14 4.68
N THR A 64 -16.68 -10.59 3.64
CA THR A 64 -17.03 -10.27 2.25
C THR A 64 -17.27 -11.52 1.41
N SER A 65 -18.41 -11.55 0.70
CA SER A 65 -18.74 -12.57 -0.28
C SER A 65 -19.13 -11.91 -1.59
N TYR A 66 -18.73 -12.49 -2.73
CA TYR A 66 -19.14 -12.02 -4.05
C TYR A 66 -20.66 -12.13 -4.21
N ALA A 67 -21.31 -11.01 -4.52
CA ALA A 67 -22.70 -10.98 -4.97
C ALA A 67 -22.70 -10.71 -6.49
N PRO A 68 -23.23 -11.63 -7.33
CA PRO A 68 -23.36 -11.37 -8.76
C PRO A 68 -24.29 -10.16 -8.99
N ALA A 69 -23.96 -9.35 -10.00
CA ALA A 69 -24.76 -8.19 -10.35
C ALA A 69 -26.22 -8.63 -10.65
N PRO A 70 -27.23 -7.90 -10.15
CA PRO A 70 -28.62 -8.24 -10.43
C PRO A 70 -28.85 -8.22 -11.94
N PRO A 71 -29.64 -9.15 -12.49
CA PRO A 71 -29.89 -9.21 -13.92
C PRO A 71 -30.46 -7.88 -14.42
N PRO A 72 -30.05 -7.40 -15.60
CA PRO A 72 -30.55 -6.16 -16.16
C PRO A 72 -32.07 -6.25 -16.32
N VAL A 73 -32.79 -5.34 -15.68
CA VAL A 73 -34.24 -5.22 -15.78
C VAL A 73 -34.56 -4.78 -17.21
N LYS A 74 -35.39 -5.55 -17.93
CA LYS A 74 -35.87 -5.14 -19.26
C LYS A 74 -37.01 -4.14 -19.06
N ASP A 75 -36.80 -2.88 -19.46
CA ASP A 75 -37.81 -1.82 -19.50
C ASP A 75 -38.85 -2.01 -20.64
N ASP A 76 -39.30 -3.24 -20.89
CA ASP A 76 -40.29 -3.55 -21.93
C ASP A 76 -41.67 -2.93 -21.64
N TRP A 77 -41.92 -2.53 -20.39
CA TRP A 77 -43.15 -1.82 -20.01
C TRP A 77 -43.12 -0.34 -20.41
N SER A 78 -41.94 0.29 -20.45
CA SER A 78 -41.75 1.71 -20.77
C SER A 78 -41.97 2.01 -22.26
N LEU A 79 -41.66 1.05 -23.15
CA LEU A 79 -41.84 1.20 -24.60
C LEU A 79 -43.29 1.01 -25.07
N ARG A 80 -44.14 0.34 -24.28
CA ARG A 80 -45.54 0.08 -24.66
C ARG A 80 -46.41 1.35 -24.64
N ASN A 81 -46.04 2.36 -23.84
CA ASN A 81 -46.79 3.61 -23.72
C ASN A 81 -46.40 4.68 -24.75
N LEU A 82 -45.40 4.40 -25.62
CA LEU A 82 -44.96 5.30 -26.69
C LEU A 82 -45.56 4.93 -28.06
N ALA A 83 -46.47 3.96 -28.15
CA ALA A 83 -47.17 3.67 -29.41
C ALA A 83 -48.04 4.87 -29.80
N PRO A 84 -47.72 5.61 -30.88
CA PRO A 84 -48.59 6.68 -31.35
C PRO A 84 -49.79 6.06 -32.07
N SER A 85 -50.99 6.44 -31.63
CA SER A 85 -52.26 6.19 -32.33
C SER A 85 -52.17 6.67 -33.79
N PRO A 86 -52.77 5.98 -34.78
CA PRO A 86 -52.67 6.38 -36.18
C PRO A 86 -53.45 7.68 -36.41
N THR A 87 -52.73 8.78 -36.66
CA THR A 87 -53.30 10.06 -37.12
C THR A 87 -53.36 10.10 -38.65
N PRO A 88 -54.45 10.63 -39.25
CA PRO A 88 -54.61 10.69 -40.71
C PRO A 88 -53.67 11.74 -41.36
N PRO A 89 -53.35 11.61 -42.66
CA PRO A 89 -52.35 12.48 -43.30
C PRO A 89 -52.90 13.89 -43.57
N PRO A 90 -52.16 14.97 -43.23
CA PRO A 90 -52.50 16.31 -43.69
C PRO A 90 -51.95 16.59 -45.09
N ALA A 91 -52.73 17.36 -45.85
CA ALA A 91 -52.52 17.74 -47.23
C ALA A 91 -51.29 18.63 -47.46
N ALA A 92 -50.74 18.53 -48.68
CA ALA A 92 -49.61 19.32 -49.16
C ALA A 92 -49.92 20.82 -49.22
N VAL A 93 -49.10 21.64 -48.56
CA VAL A 93 -48.81 23.03 -48.92
C VAL A 93 -47.44 23.35 -48.31
N GLY A 94 -46.41 23.60 -49.11
CA GLY A 94 -46.11 24.95 -49.58
C GLY A 94 -44.96 25.50 -48.73
N GLY A 95 -43.76 25.57 -49.32
CA GLY A 95 -42.50 25.80 -48.61
C GLY A 95 -42.32 27.19 -48.01
N GLY A 96 -41.16 27.35 -47.37
CA GLY A 96 -40.61 28.66 -47.04
C GLY A 96 -40.06 28.77 -45.64
N GLY A 97 -38.75 28.47 -45.52
CA GLY A 97 -37.81 29.38 -44.86
C GLY A 97 -37.90 29.61 -43.35
N GLY A 98 -36.82 29.24 -42.66
CA GLY A 98 -36.25 30.13 -41.65
C GLY A 98 -35.93 29.49 -40.31
N GLY A 99 -34.63 29.35 -40.04
CA GLY A 99 -34.10 29.72 -38.73
C GLY A 99 -33.41 28.64 -37.92
N GLY A 100 -32.08 28.76 -37.83
CA GLY A 100 -31.25 28.34 -36.70
C GLY A 100 -30.89 26.85 -36.68
N GLY A 101 -29.64 26.42 -36.69
CA GLY A 101 -28.40 27.04 -36.25
C GLY A 101 -27.60 25.92 -35.58
N GLY A 102 -26.35 25.70 -35.98
CA GLY A 102 -25.53 24.64 -35.36
C GLY A 102 -24.39 24.16 -36.24
N SER A 103 -23.37 25.01 -36.39
CA SER A 103 -22.14 24.74 -37.11
C SER A 103 -21.34 23.60 -36.50
N ARG A 104 -20.81 22.75 -37.38
CA ARG A 104 -19.76 21.75 -37.12
C ARG A 104 -18.58 22.38 -36.40
N GLN A 105 -18.18 21.85 -35.24
CA GLN A 105 -16.84 22.06 -34.70
C GLN A 105 -16.18 20.74 -34.26
N VAL A 106 -15.13 20.47 -35.03
CA VAL A 106 -13.94 19.63 -34.86
C VAL A 106 -13.53 19.43 -33.39
N ALA A 107 -13.31 18.18 -32.99
CA ALA A 107 -12.72 17.83 -31.70
C ALA A 107 -11.20 18.16 -31.68
N PRO A 108 -10.63 18.62 -30.55
CA PRO A 108 -9.21 18.95 -30.45
C PRO A 108 -8.32 17.70 -30.30
N PRO A 109 -7.07 17.72 -30.77
CA PRO A 109 -6.12 16.64 -30.54
C PRO A 109 -5.63 16.63 -29.08
N MET A 110 -5.67 15.46 -28.45
CA MET A 110 -5.10 15.25 -27.11
C MET A 110 -3.58 15.35 -27.16
N SER A 111 -3.04 16.30 -26.41
CA SER A 111 -1.62 16.45 -26.12
C SER A 111 -1.11 15.28 -25.27
N ASN A 112 -0.15 14.52 -25.79
CA ASN A 112 0.65 13.54 -25.05
C ASN A 112 1.57 14.28 -24.05
N PRO A 113 1.50 14.00 -22.74
CA PRO A 113 2.58 14.31 -21.82
C PRO A 113 3.56 13.13 -21.79
N SER A 114 4.82 13.44 -22.10
CA SER A 114 6.00 12.59 -21.94
C SER A 114 5.93 11.71 -20.69
N ARG A 115 5.88 10.39 -20.86
CA ARG A 115 6.18 9.44 -19.76
C ARG A 115 7.69 9.37 -19.57
N PRO A 116 8.22 9.48 -18.34
CA PRO A 116 9.59 9.08 -18.05
C PRO A 116 9.76 7.57 -18.25
N ALA A 117 10.89 7.15 -18.79
CA ALA A 117 11.24 5.74 -19.00
C ALA A 117 11.34 4.96 -17.66
N PRO A 118 10.97 3.68 -17.60
CA PRO A 118 11.21 2.84 -16.42
C PRO A 118 12.73 2.57 -16.25
N PRO A 119 13.23 2.43 -15.01
CA PRO A 119 14.63 2.08 -14.76
C PRO A 119 14.95 0.65 -15.27
N PRO A 120 16.20 0.37 -15.67
CA PRO A 120 16.60 -0.95 -16.15
C PRO A 120 16.53 -1.98 -15.02
N ALA A 121 16.01 -3.17 -15.35
CA ALA A 121 15.95 -4.32 -14.48
C ALA A 121 17.35 -4.76 -14.03
N ALA A 122 17.57 -4.83 -12.72
CA ALA A 122 18.76 -5.46 -12.17
C ALA A 122 18.63 -6.98 -12.31
N ASN A 123 19.44 -7.56 -13.19
CA ASN A 123 19.65 -9.00 -13.33
C ASN A 123 20.07 -9.62 -11.98
N PRO A 124 19.42 -10.66 -11.46
CA PRO A 124 19.92 -11.43 -10.33
C PRO A 124 20.86 -12.52 -10.85
N SER A 125 22.03 -12.12 -11.34
CA SER A 125 23.13 -13.05 -11.65
C SER A 125 24.40 -12.55 -10.99
N ARG A 126 24.49 -12.75 -9.67
CA ARG A 126 25.78 -12.84 -8.98
C ARG A 126 25.64 -13.80 -7.81
N GLY A 127 26.37 -14.92 -7.94
CA GLY A 127 26.20 -16.13 -7.14
C GLY A 127 26.41 -15.92 -5.64
N ALA A 128 25.57 -16.60 -4.87
CA ALA A 128 25.84 -16.91 -3.48
C ALA A 128 26.74 -18.17 -3.41
N PRO A 129 27.76 -18.20 -2.52
CA PRO A 129 28.53 -19.43 -2.26
C PRO A 129 27.72 -20.40 -1.38
N PRO A 130 27.95 -21.73 -1.48
CA PRO A 130 27.19 -22.72 -0.73
C PRO A 130 27.59 -22.75 0.77
N PRO A 131 26.68 -23.17 1.67
CA PRO A 131 26.94 -23.28 3.11
C PRO A 131 27.81 -24.50 3.44
N PRO A 132 28.59 -24.45 4.54
CA PRO A 132 29.44 -25.56 4.99
C PRO A 132 28.60 -26.71 5.56
N GLY A 133 28.98 -27.94 5.19
CA GLY A 133 28.59 -29.19 5.81
C GLY A 133 29.82 -29.97 6.24
#